data_AF-A0A086YL51-F1
#
_entry.id   AF-A0A086YL51-F1
#
_cell.length_a   1.000
_cell.length_b   1.000
_cell.length_c   1.000
_cell.angle_alpha   90.00
_cell.angle_beta   90.00
_cell.angle_gamma   90.00
#
_symmetry.space_group_name_H-M   'P 1'
#
loop_
_entity.id
_entity.type
_entity.pdbx_description
1 polymer ?
#
loop_
_entity_poly.entity_id
_entity_poly.type
_entity_poly.pdbx_seq_one_letter_code
_entity_poly.pdbx_strand_id
1 'polypeptide(L)'
;MARGFLKEQEKGKIKLNLPVKLARNSENNFYASLVQDIGEDYFTIMVPYKEGRPLILNPGEEALGRFVQEKTSFLFYTFVLGKHREKNLLFYVLALPEKIEEVQQRMYVRFPIIMDVW
;
A
#
# COMPACT_ATOMS: atom_id res chain seq x y z
N MET A 1 12.83 -22.38 -10.51
CA MET A 1 11.96 -21.67 -11.47
C MET A 1 10.57 -21.29 -10.91
N ALA A 2 10.38 -21.18 -9.58
CA ALA A 2 9.06 -20.90 -8.98
C ALA A 2 8.84 -19.44 -8.55
N ARG A 3 9.90 -18.62 -8.47
CA ARG A 3 9.84 -17.25 -7.93
C ARG A 3 9.12 -16.23 -8.83
N GLY A 4 9.13 -16.43 -10.15
CA GLY A 4 8.50 -15.50 -11.10
C GLY A 4 6.97 -15.53 -11.08
N PHE A 5 6.37 -16.72 -10.93
CA PHE A 5 4.91 -16.89 -10.97
C PHE A 5 4.19 -16.26 -9.77
N LEU A 6 4.83 -16.24 -8.60
CA LEU A 6 4.23 -15.63 -7.40
C LEU A 6 4.21 -14.09 -7.52
N LYS A 7 5.28 -13.49 -8.03
CA LYS A 7 5.35 -12.04 -8.26
C LYS A 7 4.28 -11.54 -9.23
N GLU A 8 4.00 -12.28 -10.30
CA GLU A 8 3.00 -11.89 -11.30
C GLU A 8 1.58 -11.88 -10.71
N GLN A 9 1.26 -12.84 -9.85
CA GLN A 9 -0.05 -12.93 -9.17
C GLN A 9 -0.21 -11.80 -8.14
N GLU A 10 0.84 -11.45 -7.40
CA GLU A 10 0.80 -10.36 -6.43
C GLU A 10 0.77 -8.99 -7.10
N LYS A 11 1.49 -8.83 -8.22
CA LYS A 11 1.41 -7.64 -9.07
C LYS A 11 -0.03 -7.35 -9.51
N GLY A 12 -0.79 -8.39 -9.86
CA GLY A 12 -2.19 -8.24 -10.27
C GLY A 12 -3.12 -7.62 -9.21
N LYS A 13 -2.76 -7.66 -7.92
CA LYS A 13 -3.55 -7.07 -6.83
C LYS A 13 -3.31 -5.57 -6.67
N ILE A 14 -2.09 -5.09 -6.95
CA ILE A 14 -1.75 -3.66 -6.93
C ILE A 14 -2.19 -3.05 -8.26
N LYS A 15 -2.98 -1.98 -8.21
CA LYS A 15 -3.54 -1.31 -9.40
C LYS A 15 -3.22 0.17 -9.39
N LEU A 16 -3.20 0.78 -10.58
CA LEU A 16 -3.10 2.23 -10.72
C LEU A 16 -4.23 2.93 -9.96
N ASN A 17 -3.93 4.08 -9.36
CA ASN A 17 -4.87 4.86 -8.55
C ASN A 17 -5.45 4.10 -7.35
N LEU A 18 -4.78 3.04 -6.88
CA LEU A 18 -5.17 2.33 -5.67
C LEU A 18 -4.77 3.14 -4.43
N PRO A 19 -5.73 3.47 -3.53
CA PRO A 19 -5.40 4.06 -2.24
C PRO A 19 -4.63 3.06 -1.40
N VAL A 20 -3.44 3.46 -0.97
CA VAL A 20 -2.53 2.62 -0.18
C VAL A 20 -2.10 3.39 1.06
N LYS A 21 -1.78 2.67 2.12
CA LYS A 21 -1.24 3.24 3.35
C LYS A 21 0.10 2.61 3.66
N LEU A 22 1.09 3.41 4.06
CA LEU A 22 2.40 2.93 4.45
C LEU A 22 2.72 3.23 5.91
N ALA A 23 3.48 2.34 6.54
CA ALA A 23 4.10 2.55 7.84
C ALA A 23 5.57 2.10 7.79
N ARG A 24 6.45 2.75 8.57
CA ARG A 24 7.89 2.43 8.56
C ARG A 24 8.23 1.14 9.32
N ASN A 25 7.59 0.90 10.48
CA ASN A 25 8.00 -0.21 11.37
C ASN A 25 6.89 -0.75 12.30
N SER A 26 5.65 -0.23 12.22
CA SER A 26 4.56 -0.78 13.04
C SER A 26 3.20 -0.59 12.39
N GLU A 27 2.31 -1.56 12.62
CA GLU A 27 0.91 -1.53 12.17
C GLU A 27 0.09 -0.35 12.73
N ASN A 28 0.63 0.40 13.70
CA ASN A 28 -0.11 1.40 14.43
C ASN A 28 -0.01 2.82 13.82
N ASN A 29 0.85 3.05 12.84
CA ASN A 29 1.04 4.40 12.30
C ASN A 29 1.12 4.43 10.77
N PHE A 30 -0.04 4.20 10.15
CA PHE A 30 -0.22 4.24 8.70
C PHE A 30 -0.45 5.67 8.17
N TYR A 31 0.24 5.99 7.07
CA TYR A 31 0.17 7.24 6.33
C TYR A 31 -0.49 6.98 4.98
N ALA A 32 -1.46 7.81 4.59
CA ALA A 32 -2.20 7.63 3.35
C ALA A 32 -1.39 8.08 2.13
N SER A 33 -1.48 7.32 1.05
CA SER A 33 -0.89 7.61 -0.25
C SER A 33 -1.75 7.00 -1.37
N LEU A 34 -1.28 7.16 -2.61
CA LEU A 34 -1.92 6.68 -3.82
C LEU A 34 -0.85 6.06 -4.73
N VAL A 35 -1.16 4.89 -5.30
CA VAL A 35 -0.33 4.27 -6.34
C VAL A 35 -0.44 5.10 -7.62
N GLN A 36 0.69 5.60 -8.09
CA GLN A 36 0.76 6.47 -9.26
C GLN A 36 1.15 5.71 -10.53
N ASP A 37 2.08 4.76 -10.42
CA ASP A 37 2.58 3.96 -11.54
C ASP A 37 2.96 2.54 -11.11
N ILE A 38 2.96 1.60 -12.05
CA ILE A 38 3.32 0.19 -11.84
C ILE A 38 4.23 -0.26 -12.99
N GLY A 39 5.48 -0.57 -12.65
CA GLY A 39 6.46 -1.14 -13.57
C GLY A 39 6.47 -2.67 -13.53
N GLU A 40 7.54 -3.26 -14.06
CA GLU A 40 7.72 -4.72 -14.06
C GLU A 40 7.96 -5.27 -12.65
N ASP A 41 8.88 -4.65 -11.91
CA ASP A 41 9.36 -5.10 -10.59
C ASP A 41 9.16 -4.04 -9.48
N TYR A 42 8.52 -2.92 -9.81
CA TYR A 42 8.31 -1.81 -8.89
C TYR A 42 6.91 -1.21 -9.04
N PHE A 43 6.52 -0.43 -8.06
CA PHE A 43 5.40 0.50 -8.16
C PHE A 43 5.80 1.83 -7.53
N THR A 44 5.17 2.92 -7.96
CA THR A 44 5.41 4.24 -7.40
C THR A 44 4.20 4.72 -6.62
N ILE A 45 4.47 5.45 -5.56
CA ILE A 45 3.43 6.10 -4.78
C ILE A 45 3.76 7.58 -4.58
N MET A 46 2.74 8.39 -4.35
CA MET A 46 2.96 9.74 -3.82
C MET A 46 3.61 9.67 -2.43
N VAL A 47 4.24 10.76 -1.99
CA VAL A 47 4.71 10.85 -0.59
C VAL A 47 3.51 10.58 0.35
N PRO A 48 3.59 9.60 1.26
CA PRO A 48 2.50 9.33 2.19
C PRO A 48 2.37 10.46 3.20
N TYR A 49 1.14 10.85 3.53
CA TYR A 49 0.86 11.88 4.53
C TYR A 49 -0.08 11.38 5.62
N LYS A 50 0.12 11.90 6.82
CA LYS A 50 -0.82 11.78 7.94
C LYS A 50 -0.87 13.12 8.65
N GLU A 51 -2.05 13.71 8.73
CA GLU A 51 -2.27 15.01 9.43
C GLU A 51 -1.30 16.10 8.95
N GLY A 52 -1.08 16.20 7.63
CA GLY A 52 -0.18 17.17 7.01
C GLY A 52 1.32 16.86 7.17
N ARG A 53 1.69 15.78 7.88
CA ARG A 53 3.09 15.37 8.05
C ARG A 53 3.46 14.27 7.06
N PRO A 54 4.53 14.45 6.25
CA PRO A 54 4.98 13.41 5.33
C PRO A 54 5.64 12.27 6.09
N LEU A 55 5.46 11.05 5.60
CA LEU A 55 6.31 9.92 5.96
C LEU A 55 7.61 10.04 5.17
N ILE A 56 8.71 10.31 5.87
CA ILE A 56 10.03 10.27 5.27
C ILE A 56 10.47 8.81 5.24
N LEU A 57 10.74 8.30 4.04
CA LEU A 57 11.30 6.97 3.80
C LEU A 57 12.65 7.13 3.10
N ASN A 58 13.62 6.27 3.40
CA ASN A 58 14.92 6.28 2.75
C ASN A 58 15.12 5.02 1.90
N PRO A 59 15.91 5.09 0.81
CA PRO A 59 16.26 3.90 0.03
C PRO A 59 16.87 2.81 0.92
N GLY A 60 16.44 1.56 0.73
CA GLY A 60 16.83 0.41 1.53
C GLY A 60 15.99 0.19 2.79
N GLU A 61 15.16 1.15 3.21
CA GLU A 61 14.22 0.93 4.31
C GLU A 61 13.09 -0.01 3.87
N GLU A 62 12.72 -0.92 4.77
CA GLU A 62 11.48 -1.68 4.65
C GLU A 62 10.30 -0.79 5.06
N ALA A 63 9.16 -1.01 4.42
CA ALA A 63 7.90 -0.40 4.78
C ALA A 63 6.77 -1.45 4.76
N LEU A 64 5.87 -1.33 5.73
CA LEU A 64 4.63 -2.09 5.76
C LEU A 64 3.57 -1.33 4.96
N GLY A 65 3.08 -1.96 3.90
CA GLY A 65 2.00 -1.47 3.07
C GLY A 65 0.66 -2.10 3.41
N ARG A 66 -0.40 -1.32 3.23
CA ARG A 66 -1.77 -1.74 3.44
C ARG A 66 -2.69 -1.13 2.38
N PHE A 67 -3.57 -1.92 1.79
CA PHE A 67 -4.63 -1.42 0.93
C PHE A 67 -5.94 -2.19 1.18
N VAL A 68 -7.03 -1.67 0.61
CA VAL A 68 -8.35 -2.31 0.67
C VAL A 68 -8.86 -2.45 -0.75
N GLN A 69 -9.31 -3.65 -1.11
CA GLN A 69 -9.94 -3.95 -2.40
C GLN A 69 -11.13 -4.87 -2.13
N GLU A 70 -12.27 -4.59 -2.78
CA GLU A 70 -13.48 -5.44 -2.70
C GLU A 70 -13.93 -5.80 -1.27
N LYS A 71 -13.75 -4.87 -0.32
CA LYS A 71 -14.07 -4.98 1.12
C LYS A 71 -13.10 -5.85 1.93
N THR A 72 -12.05 -6.36 1.31
CA THR A 72 -10.96 -7.10 1.94
C THR A 72 -9.76 -6.19 2.18
N SER A 73 -9.11 -6.33 3.34
CA SER A 73 -7.87 -5.63 3.65
C SER A 73 -6.68 -6.51 3.31
N PHE A 74 -5.65 -5.91 2.73
CA PHE A 74 -4.42 -6.58 2.37
C PHE A 74 -3.24 -5.91 3.07
N LEU A 75 -2.26 -6.71 3.52
CA LEU A 75 -0.99 -6.28 4.09
C LEU A 75 0.16 -6.85 3.27
N PHE A 76 1.22 -6.08 3.13
CA PHE A 76 2.43 -6.52 2.43
C PHE A 76 3.65 -5.78 2.94
N TYR A 77 4.82 -6.43 2.87
CA TYR A 77 6.10 -5.78 3.11
C TYR A 77 6.75 -5.41 1.77
N THR A 78 7.36 -4.23 1.71
CA THR A 78 8.08 -3.76 0.54
C THR A 78 9.33 -3.01 0.95
N PHE A 79 10.30 -2.91 0.04
CA PHE A 79 11.49 -2.10 0.22
C PHE A 79 11.42 -0.83 -0.61
N VAL A 80 11.90 0.26 -0.03
CA VAL A 80 12.04 1.53 -0.72
C VAL A 80 13.26 1.44 -1.62
N LEU A 81 13.03 1.41 -2.94
CA LEU A 81 14.11 1.35 -3.92
C LEU A 81 14.72 2.73 -4.14
N GLY A 82 13.92 3.78 -4.03
CA GLY A 82 14.37 5.12 -4.33
C GLY A 82 13.26 6.17 -4.27
N LYS A 83 13.59 7.33 -4.82
CA LYS A 83 12.65 8.45 -4.98
C LYS A 83 12.76 8.95 -6.41
N HIS A 84 11.63 9.28 -7.01
CA HIS A 84 11.56 9.89 -8.33
C HIS A 84 10.89 11.26 -8.20
N ARG A 85 11.37 12.25 -8.94
CA ARG A 85 10.72 13.56 -9.06
C ARG A 85 10.22 13.73 -10.47
N GLU A 86 8.94 14.05 -10.59
CA GLU A 86 8.35 14.49 -11.85
C GLU A 86 7.75 15.88 -11.64
N LYS A 87 8.24 16.86 -12.41
CA LYS A 87 7.92 18.28 -12.23
C LYS A 87 8.17 18.71 -10.76
N ASN A 88 7.11 19.04 -10.03
CA ASN A 88 7.16 19.47 -8.63
C ASN A 88 6.66 18.39 -7.64
N LEU A 89 6.39 17.17 -8.11
CA LEU A 89 5.89 16.08 -7.29
C LEU A 89 7.00 15.09 -6.98
N LEU A 90 7.06 14.65 -5.73
CA LEU A 90 7.96 13.61 -5.25
C LEU A 90 7.19 12.30 -5.13
N PHE A 91 7.78 11.24 -5.65
CA PHE A 91 7.26 9.88 -5.58
C PHE A 91 8.29 8.98 -4.91
N TYR A 92 7.79 7.99 -4.19
CA TYR A 92 8.62 6.88 -3.72
C TYR A 92 8.50 5.71 -4.69
N VAL A 93 9.65 5.14 -5.04
CA VAL A 93 9.75 3.93 -5.86
C VAL A 93 9.91 2.77 -4.89
N LEU A 94 8.97 1.83 -4.93
CA LEU A 94 8.87 0.70 -4.01
C LEU A 94 8.98 -0.61 -4.80
N ALA A 95 9.66 -1.60 -4.23
CA ALA A 95 9.73 -2.92 -4.83
C ALA A 95 8.34 -3.58 -4.82
N LEU A 96 7.99 -4.32 -5.87
CA LEU A 96 6.81 -5.17 -5.79
C LEU A 96 6.98 -6.17 -4.62
N PRO A 97 5.97 -6.30 -3.75
CA PRO A 97 6.05 -7.20 -2.61
C PRO A 97 6.15 -8.65 -3.09
N GLU A 98 6.95 -9.47 -2.41
CA GLU A 98 7.03 -10.90 -2.70
C GLU A 98 5.74 -11.65 -2.31
N LYS A 99 4.99 -11.09 -1.34
CA LYS A 99 3.78 -11.68 -0.79
C LYS A 99 2.81 -10.58 -0.35
N ILE A 100 1.52 -10.75 -0.66
CA ILE A 100 0.44 -9.90 -0.14
C ILE A 100 -0.51 -10.80 0.64
N GLU A 101 -0.64 -10.52 1.93
CA GLU A 101 -1.49 -11.25 2.86
C GLU A 101 -2.87 -10.61 2.94
N GLU A 102 -3.91 -11.43 2.82
CA GLU A 102 -5.28 -11.04 3.14
C GLU A 102 -5.47 -11.04 4.65
N VAL A 103 -6.04 -9.96 5.19
CA VAL A 103 -6.27 -9.81 6.64
C VAL A 103 -7.71 -9.43 6.90
N GLN A 104 -8.42 -10.31 7.61
CA GLN A 104 -9.77 -10.03 8.09
C GLN A 104 -9.72 -9.23 9.38
N GLN A 105 -10.05 -7.94 9.30
CA GLN A 105 -9.99 -7.05 10.47
C GLN A 105 -11.31 -6.88 11.20
N ARG A 106 -12.42 -7.38 10.65
CA ARG A 106 -13.73 -7.21 11.26
C ARG A 106 -14.03 -8.39 12.16
N MET A 107 -14.13 -8.13 13.47
CA MET A 107 -14.66 -9.09 14.43
C MET A 107 -16.16 -9.36 14.20
N TYR A 108 -16.87 -8.42 13.58
CA TYR A 108 -18.33 -8.49 13.37
C TYR A 108 -18.71 -8.15 11.92
N VAL A 109 -19.76 -8.83 11.43
CA VAL A 109 -20.35 -8.56 10.11
C VAL A 109 -21.14 -7.24 10.17
N ARG A 110 -20.99 -6.39 9.16
CA ARG A 110 -21.80 -5.17 9.02
C ARG A 110 -23.08 -5.52 8.28
N PHE A 111 -24.22 -5.35 8.93
CA PHE A 111 -25.53 -5.42 8.29
C PHE A 111 -25.85 -4.06 7.65
N PRO A 112 -26.12 -3.99 6.33
CA PRO A 112 -26.49 -2.75 5.67
C PRO A 112 -27.98 -2.45 5.91
N ILE A 113 -28.31 -2.03 7.13
CA ILE A 113 -29.67 -1.66 7.54
C ILE A 113 -29.76 -0.15 7.82
N ILE A 114 -30.93 0.42 7.59
CA ILE A 114 -31.29 1.77 7.99
C ILE A 114 -32.09 1.64 9.29
N MET A 115 -31.65 2.30 10.35
CA MET A 115 -32.34 2.35 11.65
C MET A 115 -32.53 3.80 12.07
N ASP A 116 -33.71 4.12 12.58
CA ASP A 116 -33.95 5.38 13.27
C ASP A 116 -33.19 5.36 14.61
N VAL A 117 -32.35 6.38 14.80
CA VAL A 117 -31.59 6.58 16.05
C VAL A 117 -32.35 7.64 16.84
N TRP A 118 -32.98 7.22 17.93
CA TRP A 118 -33.71 8.09 18.86
C TRP A 118 -32.78 8.63 19.96
#